data_AF-A0A841CXB7-F1
#
_entry.id   AF-A0A841CXB7-F1
#
_cell.length_a   1.000
_cell.length_b   1.000
_cell.length_c   1.000
_cell.angle_alpha   90.00
_cell.angle_beta   90.00
_cell.angle_gamma   90.00
#
_symmetry.space_group_name_H-M   'P 1'
#
loop_
_entity.id
_entity.type
_entity.pdbx_description
1 polymer ?
#
loop_
_entity_poly.entity_id
_entity_poly.type
_entity_poly.pdbx_seq_one_letter_code
_entity_poly.pdbx_strand_id
1 'polypeptide(L)'
;MSNERREEEVRWTLDRSKDRFILRNVGTAIATGVKVGGEGVVRIASQLPDGAAVRPGASVSFMMAGSLAHAVPDEIEVTWDGHPEPVILPVPPR
;
A
#
# COMPACT_ATOMS: atom_id res chain seq x y z
N MET A 1 5.86 -22.99 29.41
CA MET A 1 6.24 -22.89 27.99
C MET A 1 5.38 -21.79 27.39
N SER A 2 5.92 -20.57 27.26
CA SER A 2 5.19 -19.46 26.64
C SER A 2 5.10 -19.73 25.14
N ASN A 3 3.89 -19.98 24.67
CA ASN A 3 3.60 -20.07 23.25
C ASN A 3 3.61 -18.63 22.72
N GLU A 4 4.76 -18.15 22.23
CA GLU A 4 4.78 -16.94 21.40
C GLU A 4 3.89 -17.22 20.20
N ARG A 5 2.63 -16.79 20.27
CA ARG A 5 1.83 -16.56 19.07
C ARG A 5 2.69 -15.61 18.26
N ARG A 6 3.30 -16.09 17.17
CA ARG A 6 3.83 -15.18 16.15
C ARG A 6 2.61 -14.36 15.72
N GLU A 7 2.52 -13.12 16.20
CA GLU A 7 1.37 -12.27 15.93
C GLU A 7 1.22 -12.19 14.41
N GLU A 8 0.06 -12.63 13.94
CA GLU A 8 -0.36 -12.45 12.56
C GLU A 8 -0.55 -10.94 12.38
N GLU A 9 0.43 -10.33 11.72
CA GLU A 9 0.52 -8.89 11.55
C GLU A 9 0.57 -8.59 10.06
N VAL A 10 -0.21 -7.61 9.61
CA VAL A 10 -0.08 -7.03 8.28
C VAL A 10 0.78 -5.78 8.41
N ARG A 11 1.85 -5.71 7.63
CA ARG A 11 2.74 -4.54 7.55
C ARG A 11 3.07 -4.25 6.11
N TRP A 12 3.28 -2.98 5.80
CA TRP A 12 3.47 -2.53 4.43
C TRP A 12 4.78 -1.78 4.24
N THR A 13 5.38 -1.96 3.07
CA THR A 13 6.36 -1.04 2.52
C THR A 13 5.91 -0.59 1.14
N LEU A 14 6.32 0.61 0.75
CA LEU A 14 6.09 1.15 -0.57
C LEU A 14 7.46 1.41 -1.22
N ASP A 15 7.71 0.76 -2.35
CA ASP A 15 8.90 1.00 -3.17
C ASP A 15 8.52 1.73 -4.47
N ARG A 16 9.49 2.43 -5.06
CA ARG A 16 9.31 3.14 -6.33
C ARG A 16 10.32 2.68 -7.37
N SER A 17 9.84 2.48 -8.59
CA SER A 17 10.65 2.26 -9.79
C SER A 17 10.09 3.10 -10.95
N LYS A 18 10.71 4.25 -11.22
CA LYS A 18 10.18 5.27 -12.15
C LYS A 18 8.80 5.78 -11.71
N ASP A 19 7.77 5.56 -12.51
CA ASP A 19 6.37 5.92 -12.20
C ASP A 19 5.56 4.74 -11.65
N ARG A 20 6.20 3.58 -11.46
CA ARG A 20 5.61 2.39 -10.84
C ARG A 20 5.87 2.38 -9.35
N PHE A 21 4.81 2.15 -8.59
CA PHE A 21 4.82 1.99 -7.14
C PHE A 21 4.48 0.55 -6.78
N ILE A 22 5.23 -0.02 -5.85
CA ILE A 22 5.15 -1.43 -5.46
C ILE A 22 4.80 -1.46 -3.98
N LEU A 23 3.55 -1.81 -3.69
CA LEU A 23 3.07 -2.02 -2.32
C LEU A 23 3.33 -3.47 -1.93
N ARG A 24 4.17 -3.70 -0.93
CA ARG A 24 4.58 -5.03 -0.47
C ARG A 24 4.07 -5.31 0.93
N ASN A 25 3.43 -6.46 1.12
CA ASN A 25 3.09 -6.95 2.45
C ASN A 25 4.36 -7.57 3.06
N VAL A 26 4.98 -6.87 4.02
CA VAL A 26 6.15 -7.33 4.78
C VAL A 26 5.77 -7.92 6.15
N GLY A 27 4.46 -8.07 6.39
CA GLY A 27 3.90 -8.73 7.55
C GLY A 27 3.98 -10.26 7.48
N THR A 28 3.34 -10.89 8.46
CA THR A 28 3.21 -12.34 8.61
C THR A 28 1.82 -12.85 8.23
N ALA A 29 0.82 -11.97 8.09
CA ALA A 29 -0.56 -12.28 7.75
C ALA A 29 -0.93 -11.92 6.31
N ILE A 30 -1.92 -12.60 5.72
CA ILE A 30 -2.53 -12.20 4.44
C ILE A 30 -3.42 -10.97 4.66
N ALA A 31 -3.33 -10.00 3.75
CA ALA A 31 -4.25 -8.87 3.71
C ALA A 31 -5.26 -9.07 2.58
N THR A 32 -6.55 -8.98 2.87
CA THR A 32 -7.64 -9.02 1.88
C THR A 32 -8.34 -7.67 1.78
N GLY A 33 -9.06 -7.43 0.69
CA GLY A 33 -9.76 -6.16 0.53
C GLY A 33 -8.81 -4.96 0.39
N VAL A 34 -7.57 -5.18 -0.02
CA VAL A 34 -6.52 -4.16 -0.03
C VAL A 34 -6.87 -3.06 -1.02
N LYS A 35 -6.85 -1.80 -0.54
CA LYS A 35 -7.07 -0.60 -1.34
C LYS A 35 -5.98 0.43 -1.07
N VAL A 36 -5.67 1.22 -2.09
CA VAL A 36 -4.76 2.37 -2.02
C VAL A 36 -5.52 3.65 -2.36
N GLY A 37 -5.36 4.66 -1.53
CA GLY A 37 -6.03 5.95 -1.66
C GLY A 37 -5.25 7.08 -0.99
N GLY A 38 -5.97 8.06 -0.46
CA GLY A 38 -5.43 9.29 0.10
C GLY A 38 -5.67 10.50 -0.80
N GLU A 39 -5.44 11.68 -0.25
CA GLU A 39 -5.67 12.94 -0.95
C GLU A 39 -4.83 13.02 -2.23
N GLY A 40 -5.48 13.34 -3.35
CA GLY A 40 -4.82 13.50 -4.65
C GLY A 40 -4.44 12.19 -5.37
N VAL A 41 -4.26 11.07 -4.67
CA VAL A 41 -3.83 9.78 -5.25
C VAL A 41 -4.78 9.30 -6.36
N VAL A 42 -6.09 9.28 -6.10
CA VAL A 42 -7.09 8.76 -7.04
C VAL A 42 -7.13 9.56 -8.37
N ARG A 43 -6.68 10.81 -8.37
CA ARG A 43 -6.66 11.66 -9.58
C ARG A 43 -5.47 11.40 -10.50
N ILE A 44 -4.37 10.89 -9.96
CA ILE A 44 -3.09 10.73 -10.68
C ILE A 44 -2.66 9.26 -10.82
N ALA A 45 -3.34 8.36 -10.11
CA ALA A 45 -3.01 6.96 -10.09
C ALA A 45 -3.79 6.15 -11.12
N SER A 46 -3.17 5.09 -11.62
CA SER A 46 -3.84 4.08 -12.44
C SER A 46 -3.47 2.69 -11.98
N GLN A 47 -4.35 1.73 -12.25
CA GLN A 47 -4.19 0.33 -11.83
C GLN A 47 -4.06 0.18 -10.29
N LEU A 48 -4.75 1.04 -9.54
CA LEU A 48 -4.83 0.91 -8.09
C LEU A 48 -5.38 -0.48 -7.73
N PRO A 49 -4.86 -1.13 -6.67
CA PRO A 49 -5.51 -2.30 -6.13
C PRO A 49 -6.89 -1.90 -5.60
N ASP A 50 -7.92 -2.60 -6.07
CA ASP A 50 -9.29 -2.46 -5.59
C ASP A 50 -9.78 -3.83 -5.09
N GLY A 51 -9.60 -4.07 -3.79
CA GLY A 51 -10.01 -5.32 -3.16
C GLY A 51 -9.01 -6.48 -3.33
N ALA A 52 -7.72 -6.17 -3.50
CA ALA A 52 -6.72 -7.21 -3.73
C ALA A 52 -6.47 -8.08 -2.48
N ALA A 53 -6.06 -9.34 -2.70
CA ALA A 53 -5.52 -10.21 -1.66
C ALA A 53 -3.99 -10.32 -1.80
N VAL A 54 -3.25 -9.89 -0.78
CA VAL A 54 -1.77 -9.84 -0.80
C VAL A 54 -1.21 -10.69 0.32
N ARG A 55 -0.58 -11.80 -0.06
CA ARG A 55 0.08 -12.74 0.87
C ARG A 55 1.34 -12.11 1.50
N PRO A 56 1.80 -12.62 2.65
CA PRO A 56 3.12 -12.29 3.20
C PRO A 56 4.23 -12.40 2.14
N GLY A 57 5.05 -11.37 2.01
CA GLY A 57 6.13 -11.25 1.03
C GLY A 57 5.70 -10.89 -0.39
N ALA A 58 4.41 -11.01 -0.72
CA ALA A 58 3.88 -10.65 -2.03
C ALA A 58 3.69 -9.14 -2.17
N SER A 59 3.53 -8.69 -3.41
CA SER A 59 3.35 -7.28 -3.75
C SER A 59 2.32 -7.07 -4.84
N VAL A 60 1.67 -5.91 -4.82
CA VAL A 60 0.86 -5.39 -5.92
C VAL A 60 1.50 -4.10 -6.43
N SER A 61 1.35 -3.81 -7.72
CA SER A 61 1.89 -2.58 -8.31
C SER A 61 0.80 -1.73 -8.92
N PHE A 62 0.95 -0.43 -8.78
CA PHE A 62 0.13 0.59 -9.41
C PHE A 62 1.04 1.69 -9.96
N MET A 63 0.48 2.61 -10.73
CA MET A 63 1.21 3.72 -11.32
C MET A 63 0.72 5.03 -10.69
N MET A 64 1.60 5.98 -10.42
CA MET A 64 1.22 7.38 -10.16
C MET A 64 2.04 8.30 -11.05
N ALA A 65 1.36 9.15 -11.80
CA ALA A 65 1.99 10.11 -12.71
C ALA A 65 1.51 11.52 -12.39
N GLY A 66 2.38 12.31 -11.76
CA GLY A 66 2.11 13.73 -11.52
C GLY A 66 2.01 14.53 -12.82
N SER A 67 1.30 15.64 -12.77
CA SER A 67 1.16 16.64 -13.84
C SER A 67 1.47 18.03 -13.31
N LEU A 68 1.46 19.05 -14.19
CA LEU A 68 1.60 20.45 -13.77
C LEU A 68 0.48 20.91 -12.82
N ALA A 69 -0.71 20.29 -12.89
CA ALA A 69 -1.84 20.63 -12.03
C ALA A 69 -1.90 19.81 -10.73
N HIS A 70 -1.26 18.64 -10.72
CA HIS A 70 -1.33 17.68 -9.60
C HIS A 70 0.03 17.01 -9.38
N ALA A 71 0.73 17.40 -8.32
CA ALA A 71 1.95 16.74 -7.90
C ALA A 71 1.68 15.31 -7.40
N VAL A 72 2.71 14.46 -7.42
CA VAL A 72 2.68 13.20 -6.68
C VAL A 72 2.67 13.55 -5.18
N PRO A 73 1.75 13.00 -4.37
CA PRO A 73 1.70 13.28 -2.95
C PRO A 73 2.91 12.68 -2.22
N ASP A 74 3.18 13.20 -1.02
CA ASP A 74 4.27 12.72 -0.16
C ASP A 74 3.91 11.43 0.59
N GLU A 75 2.63 11.09 0.65
CA GLU A 75 2.12 9.90 1.33
C GLU A 75 0.90 9.31 0.62
N ILE A 76 0.60 8.04 0.92
CA ILE A 76 -0.61 7.34 0.51
C ILE A 76 -1.29 6.70 1.72
N GLU A 77 -2.59 6.42 1.56
CA GLU A 77 -3.36 5.63 2.51
C GLU A 77 -3.51 4.20 2.00
N VAL A 78 -3.30 3.22 2.88
CA VAL A 78 -3.54 1.79 2.60
C VAL A 78 -4.57 1.25 3.59
N THR A 79 -5.63 0.63 3.08
CA THR A 79 -6.67 -0.04 3.89
C THR A 79 -6.81 -1.49 3.48
N TRP A 80 -7.31 -2.33 4.40
CA TRP A 80 -7.61 -3.74 4.17
C TRP A 80 -8.65 -4.22 5.18
N ASP A 81 -9.24 -5.40 4.93
CA ASP A 81 -10.30 -5.94 5.77
C ASP A 81 -9.79 -6.24 7.19
N GLY A 82 -10.60 -5.87 8.20
CA GLY A 82 -10.29 -6.15 9.60
C GLY A 82 -9.32 -5.16 10.27
N HIS A 83 -8.82 -4.15 9.54
CA HIS A 83 -8.07 -3.04 10.12
C HIS A 83 -8.87 -1.73 9.98
N PRO A 84 -9.28 -1.08 11.09
CA PRO A 84 -10.26 0.00 11.05
C PRO A 84 -9.69 1.34 10.58
N GLU A 85 -8.38 1.55 10.71
CA GLU A 85 -7.73 2.81 10.38
C GLU A 85 -6.82 2.65 9.15
N PRO A 86 -6.75 3.63 8.24
CA PRO A 86 -5.76 3.59 7.17
C PRO A 86 -4.34 3.64 7.70
N VAL A 87 -3.45 2.84 7.11
CA VAL A 87 -2.01 2.99 7.32
C VAL A 87 -1.47 4.01 6.33
N ILE A 88 -0.78 5.02 6.85
CA ILE A 88 -0.10 6.03 6.06
C ILE A 88 1.29 5.54 5.68
N LEU A 89 1.59 5.53 4.38
CA LEU A 89 2.91 5.17 3.87
C LEU A 89 3.55 6.35 3.16
N PRO A 90 4.81 6.70 3.47
CA PRO A 90 5.53 7.71 2.73
C PRO A 90 5.77 7.25 1.29
N VAL A 91 5.60 8.18 0.34
CA VAL A 91 5.94 7.97 -1.07
C VAL A 91 7.45 8.12 -1.23
N PRO A 92 8.16 7.10 -1.75
CA PRO A 92 9.58 7.20 -1.96
C PRO A 92 9.94 8.33 -2.97
N PRO A 93 11.07 9.02 -2.74
CA PRO A 93 11.55 10.04 -3.67
C PRO A 93 11.84 9.45 -5.05
N ARG A 94 11.93 10.33 -6.05
CA ARG A 94 12.35 9.96 -7.42
C ARG A 94 13.81 9.55 -7.48
#